data_AF-A0A9J7YQ44-F1
#
_entry.id   AF-A0A9J7YQ44-F1
#
_cell.length_a   1.000
_cell.length_b   1.000
_cell.length_c   1.000
_cell.angle_alpha   90.00
_cell.angle_beta   90.00
_cell.angle_gamma   90.00
#
_symmetry.space_group_name_H-M   'P 1'
#
loop_
_entity.id
_entity.type
_entity.pdbx_description
1 polymer ?
#
loop_
_entity_poly.entity_id
_entity_poly.type
_entity_poly.pdbx_seq_one_letter_code
_entity_poly.pdbx_strand_id
1 'polypeptide(L)'
;MAESLICNNTQSRVSSVLNRAVKQFGKKFMFDSDEETCWNSDQGESQWVVLEFPQPVKVSELRLQFQGGFSGKSCKLQGSAKEEDLKHIVDFYPEDNNCLQISFQTVQYYSSPSVITTFCHFCIRLDKCMYIVTIFSQIELLHSQLTLLVQ
;
A
#
# COMPACT_ATOMS: atom_id res chain seq x y z
N MET A 1 14.06 -11.45 9.17
CA MET A 1 12.70 -10.91 9.41
C MET A 1 12.55 -9.66 8.57
N ALA A 2 11.38 -9.44 7.99
CA ALA A 2 11.11 -8.25 7.19
C ALA A 2 10.62 -7.13 8.12
N GLU A 3 11.16 -5.92 7.98
CA GLU A 3 10.83 -4.78 8.88
C GLU A 3 9.95 -3.75 8.18
N SER A 4 8.99 -3.18 8.90
CA SER A 4 8.14 -2.10 8.39
C SER A 4 8.95 -0.86 8.07
N LEU A 5 8.80 -0.40 6.83
CA LEU A 5 9.33 0.87 6.33
C LEU A 5 8.48 2.06 6.80
N ILE A 6 7.21 1.82 7.15
CA ILE A 6 6.32 2.88 7.65
C ILE A 6 6.78 3.27 9.05
N CYS A 7 6.97 4.58 9.24
CA CYS A 7 7.43 5.15 10.50
C CYS A 7 6.64 6.44 10.81
N ASN A 8 6.89 7.02 11.98
CA ASN A 8 6.22 8.25 12.41
C ASN A 8 6.43 9.46 11.48
N ASN A 9 7.48 9.42 10.64
CA ASN A 9 7.79 10.47 9.67
C ASN A 9 7.23 10.17 8.27
N THR A 10 6.61 9.00 8.07
CA THR A 10 5.95 8.65 6.81
C THR A 10 4.68 9.49 6.69
N GLN A 11 4.59 10.32 5.64
CA GLN A 11 3.38 11.07 5.36
C GLN A 11 2.44 10.20 4.53
N SER A 12 1.13 10.37 4.76
CA SER A 12 0.10 9.66 4.00
C SER A 12 -0.98 10.61 3.49
N ARG A 13 -1.49 10.32 2.30
CA ARG A 13 -2.65 10.97 1.69
C ARG A 13 -3.58 9.92 1.12
N VAL A 14 -4.87 10.25 1.12
CA VAL A 14 -5.92 9.42 0.55
C VAL A 14 -6.76 10.28 -0.38
N SER A 15 -7.29 9.67 -1.43
CA SER A 15 -8.15 10.33 -2.43
C SER A 15 -9.40 10.96 -1.83
N SER A 16 -10.04 10.28 -0.89
CA SER A 16 -11.30 10.69 -0.28
C SER A 16 -11.51 10.03 1.08
N VAL A 17 -12.51 10.49 1.83
CA VAL A 17 -12.98 9.86 3.07
C VAL A 17 -14.50 9.84 3.03
N LEU A 18 -15.09 8.67 3.32
CA LEU A 18 -16.54 8.46 3.32
C LEU A 18 -17.26 9.57 4.09
N ASN A 19 -18.18 10.28 3.42
CA ASN A 19 -18.95 11.40 3.98
C ASN A 19 -18.09 12.49 4.67
N ARG A 20 -16.81 12.61 4.30
CA ARG A 20 -15.82 13.49 4.94
C ARG A 20 -15.67 13.24 6.45
N ALA A 21 -16.08 12.07 6.96
CA ALA A 21 -16.08 11.73 8.37
C ALA A 21 -14.69 11.25 8.85
N VAL A 22 -13.69 12.14 8.78
CA VAL A 22 -12.27 11.86 9.09
C VAL A 22 -12.06 11.23 10.47
N LYS A 23 -12.90 11.57 11.45
CA LYS A 23 -12.80 11.01 12.81
C LYS A 23 -13.11 9.52 12.89
N GLN A 24 -13.93 9.00 11.98
CA GLN A 24 -14.40 7.60 11.97
C GLN A 24 -13.78 6.77 10.85
N PHE A 25 -13.44 7.40 9.73
CA PHE A 25 -13.01 6.70 8.51
C PHE A 25 -11.72 7.24 7.90
N GLY A 26 -10.97 8.06 8.63
CA GLY A 26 -9.76 8.71 8.11
C GLY A 26 -8.57 7.76 7.96
N LYS A 27 -7.60 8.15 7.14
CA LYS A 27 -6.33 7.43 6.86
C LYS A 27 -5.53 6.96 8.08
N LYS A 28 -5.76 7.51 9.28
CA LYS A 28 -5.05 7.09 10.51
C LYS A 28 -5.33 5.62 10.85
N PHE A 29 -6.52 5.14 10.51
CA PHE A 29 -6.99 3.78 10.77
C PHE A 29 -6.37 2.73 9.81
N MET A 30 -5.43 3.12 8.95
CA MET A 30 -4.63 2.18 8.14
C MET A 30 -3.33 1.77 8.86
N PHE A 31 -3.02 2.39 10.01
CA PHE A 31 -1.71 2.31 10.66
C PHE A 31 -1.79 2.14 12.19
N ASP A 32 -2.98 2.00 12.77
CA ASP A 32 -3.18 1.89 14.21
C ASP A 32 -3.19 0.45 14.74
N SER A 33 -2.97 -0.53 13.84
CA SER A 33 -2.90 -1.97 14.17
C SER A 33 -4.19 -2.49 14.81
N ASP A 34 -5.32 -1.82 14.57
CA ASP A 34 -6.63 -2.24 15.05
C ASP A 34 -7.43 -2.86 13.89
N GLU A 35 -7.61 -4.18 13.96
CA GLU A 35 -8.38 -4.97 12.98
C GLU A 35 -9.88 -4.65 13.00
N GLU A 36 -10.38 -3.79 13.88
CA GLU A 36 -11.78 -3.35 13.85
C GLU A 36 -11.95 -1.96 13.21
N THR A 37 -10.84 -1.32 12.81
CA THR A 37 -10.86 0.01 12.21
C THR A 37 -10.23 0.05 10.83
N CYS A 38 -10.64 1.05 10.04
CA CYS A 38 -10.15 1.20 8.69
C CYS A 38 -10.33 2.61 8.11
N TRP A 39 -9.55 2.91 7.09
CA TRP A 39 -9.91 3.97 6.15
C TRP A 39 -11.06 3.52 5.26
N ASN A 40 -12.06 4.39 5.07
CA ASN A 40 -13.10 4.22 4.05
C ASN A 40 -13.05 5.37 3.05
N SER A 41 -12.91 5.03 1.77
CA SER A 41 -13.09 5.98 0.67
C SER A 41 -14.55 6.40 0.49
N ASP A 42 -14.77 7.56 -0.12
CA ASP A 42 -16.09 7.97 -0.63
C ASP A 42 -16.34 7.45 -2.05
N GLN A 43 -17.61 7.47 -2.46
CA GLN A 43 -18.10 7.09 -3.78
C GLN A 43 -17.33 7.74 -4.93
N GLY A 44 -16.78 6.93 -5.84
CA GLY A 44 -16.07 7.43 -7.01
C GLY A 44 -15.06 6.46 -7.60
N GLU A 45 -14.58 6.79 -8.79
CA GLU A 45 -13.57 6.01 -9.49
C GLU A 45 -12.16 6.36 -9.00
N SER A 46 -11.23 5.42 -9.14
CA SER A 46 -9.79 5.65 -8.98
C SER A 46 -9.39 6.16 -7.58
N GLN A 47 -9.82 5.46 -6.54
CA GLN A 47 -9.37 5.73 -5.18
C GLN A 47 -7.89 5.39 -5.03
N TRP A 48 -7.20 6.11 -4.17
CA TRP A 48 -5.77 5.94 -3.99
C TRP A 48 -5.30 6.25 -2.58
N VAL A 49 -4.20 5.59 -2.21
CA VAL A 49 -3.41 5.88 -1.01
C VAL A 49 -2.00 6.23 -1.46
N VAL A 50 -1.50 7.38 -1.05
CA VAL A 50 -0.12 7.80 -1.26
C VAL A 50 0.64 7.73 0.06
N LEU A 51 1.83 7.14 0.01
CA LEU A 51 2.80 7.10 1.09
C LEU A 51 4.07 7.82 0.64
N GLU A 52 4.54 8.75 1.47
CA GLU A 52 5.77 9.50 1.26
C GLU A 52 6.72 9.21 2.43
N PHE A 53 7.87 8.63 2.11
CA PHE A 53 8.91 8.28 3.06
C PHE A 53 9.91 9.43 3.21
N PRO A 54 10.46 9.65 4.41
CA PRO A 54 11.43 10.72 4.67
C PRO A 54 12.76 10.52 3.90
N GLN A 55 12.98 9.32 3.37
CA GLN A 55 14.15 8.96 2.57
C GLN A 55 13.75 7.92 1.51
N PRO A 56 14.53 7.75 0.43
CA PRO A 56 14.31 6.68 -0.53
C PRO A 56 14.37 5.31 0.15
N VAL A 57 13.38 4.46 -0.11
CA VAL A 57 13.29 3.10 0.45
C VAL A 57 13.24 2.05 -0.67
N LYS A 58 13.72 0.85 -0.34
CA LYS A 58 13.55 -0.35 -1.18
C LYS A 58 12.47 -1.22 -0.57
N VAL A 59 11.34 -1.32 -1.26
CA VAL A 59 10.22 -2.18 -0.90
C VAL A 59 10.47 -3.59 -1.44
N SER A 60 10.33 -4.60 -0.59
CA SER A 60 10.33 -6.01 -0.97
C SER A 60 8.96 -6.68 -0.86
N GLU A 61 8.05 -6.11 -0.08
CA GLU A 61 6.73 -6.70 0.19
C GLU A 61 5.71 -5.60 0.48
N LEU A 62 4.49 -5.76 -0.01
CA LEU A 62 3.31 -5.00 0.42
C LEU A 62 2.33 -5.96 1.07
N ARG A 63 2.00 -5.69 2.33
CA ARG A 63 0.90 -6.35 3.04
C ARG A 63 -0.26 -5.41 3.16
N LEU A 64 -1.45 -5.95 2.94
CA LEU A 64 -2.69 -5.22 3.07
C LEU A 64 -3.84 -6.11 3.49
N GLN A 65 -4.77 -5.51 4.22
CA GLN A 65 -5.98 -6.17 4.67
C GLN A 65 -7.18 -5.29 4.29
N PHE A 66 -8.12 -5.92 3.59
CA PHE A 66 -9.45 -5.37 3.35
C PHE A 66 -10.42 -5.91 4.39
N GLN A 67 -11.58 -5.28 4.57
CA GLN A 67 -12.63 -5.76 5.49
C GLN A 67 -14.03 -5.46 4.95
N GLY A 68 -15.05 -5.90 5.68
CA GLY A 68 -16.45 -5.54 5.45
C GLY A 68 -17.07 -6.11 4.18
N GLY A 69 -16.46 -7.14 3.58
CA GLY A 69 -16.94 -7.76 2.33
C GLY A 69 -16.76 -6.86 1.11
N PHE A 70 -15.73 -6.01 1.14
CA PHE A 70 -15.34 -5.16 0.03
C PHE A 70 -13.82 -5.20 -0.15
N SER A 71 -13.37 -5.73 -1.29
CA SER A 71 -11.96 -5.66 -1.70
C SER A 71 -11.79 -5.02 -3.06
N GLY A 72 -10.64 -4.35 -3.25
CA GLY A 72 -10.16 -3.99 -4.58
C GLY A 72 -10.02 -5.24 -5.44
N LYS A 73 -10.39 -5.17 -6.72
CA LYS A 73 -10.34 -6.34 -7.62
C LYS A 73 -9.10 -6.34 -8.49
N SER A 74 -8.64 -5.17 -8.91
CA SER A 74 -7.48 -4.94 -9.75
C SER A 74 -6.75 -3.69 -9.26
N CYS A 75 -5.79 -3.90 -8.38
CA CYS A 75 -5.05 -2.82 -7.76
C CYS A 75 -3.66 -2.69 -8.39
N LYS A 76 -3.05 -1.51 -8.24
CA LYS A 76 -1.70 -1.24 -8.75
C LYS A 76 -0.86 -0.59 -7.69
N LEU A 77 0.37 -1.06 -7.53
CA LEU A 77 1.40 -0.29 -6.83
C LEU A 77 2.23 0.47 -7.86
N GLN A 78 2.40 1.76 -7.59
CA GLN A 78 3.30 2.64 -8.32
C GLN A 78 4.31 3.26 -7.35
N GLY A 79 5.50 3.61 -7.85
CA GLY A 79 6.50 4.31 -7.05
C GLY A 79 7.39 5.23 -7.86
N SER A 80 7.97 6.20 -7.17
CA SER A 80 8.86 7.20 -7.77
C SER A 80 9.79 7.88 -6.77
N ALA A 81 10.85 8.49 -7.31
CA ALA A 81 11.72 9.39 -6.54
C ALA A 81 11.11 10.80 -6.38
N LYS A 82 10.09 11.14 -7.16
CA LYS A 82 9.32 12.39 -7.09
C LYS A 82 7.87 12.10 -7.40
N GLU A 83 6.93 12.69 -6.67
CA GLU A 83 5.49 12.41 -6.79
C GLU A 83 4.96 12.46 -8.24
N GLU A 84 5.48 13.35 -9.07
CA GLU A 84 4.99 13.61 -10.43
C GLU A 84 5.32 12.50 -11.45
N ASP A 85 6.27 11.60 -11.16
CA ASP A 85 6.76 10.55 -12.09
C ASP A 85 6.51 9.13 -11.54
N LEU A 86 5.29 8.86 -11.06
CA LEU A 86 4.89 7.55 -10.55
C LEU A 86 4.98 6.48 -11.64
N LYS A 87 5.89 5.52 -11.47
CA LYS A 87 6.08 4.38 -12.37
C LYS A 87 5.36 3.16 -11.83
N HIS A 88 4.77 2.39 -12.74
CA HIS A 88 4.17 1.09 -12.39
C HIS A 88 5.24 0.16 -11.82
N ILE A 89 4.92 -0.48 -10.69
CA ILE A 89 5.76 -1.50 -10.06
C ILE A 89 5.11 -2.87 -10.29
N VAL A 90 3.84 -3.03 -9.92
CA VAL A 90 3.13 -4.31 -9.98
C VAL A 90 1.63 -4.13 -9.92
N ASP A 91 0.89 -5.01 -10.59
CA ASP A 91 -0.55 -5.18 -10.42
C ASP A 91 -0.82 -6.31 -9.42
N PHE A 92 -1.82 -6.15 -8.56
CA PHE A 92 -2.21 -7.15 -7.57
C PHE A 92 -3.72 -7.25 -7.42
N TYR A 93 -4.21 -8.39 -6.95
CA TYR A 93 -5.62 -8.78 -7.00
C TYR A 93 -6.06 -9.30 -5.62
N PRO A 94 -6.47 -8.41 -4.70
CA PRO A 94 -6.90 -8.79 -3.35
C PRO A 94 -8.13 -9.71 -3.36
N GLU A 95 -8.09 -10.74 -2.53
CA GLU A 95 -9.25 -11.55 -2.19
C GLU A 95 -10.17 -10.82 -1.21
N ASP A 96 -11.47 -11.06 -1.34
CA ASP A 96 -12.49 -10.51 -0.44
C ASP A 96 -12.76 -11.49 0.72
N ASN A 97 -11.77 -11.64 1.60
CA ASN A 97 -11.79 -12.64 2.66
C ASN A 97 -11.44 -12.09 4.06
N ASN A 98 -11.31 -10.77 4.19
CA ASN A 98 -10.90 -10.06 5.41
C ASN A 98 -9.53 -10.44 6.00
N CYS A 99 -8.75 -11.28 5.34
CA CYS A 99 -7.43 -11.69 5.80
C CYS A 99 -6.38 -10.65 5.42
N LEU A 100 -5.32 -10.55 6.23
CA LEU A 100 -4.08 -9.89 5.83
C LEU A 100 -3.46 -10.66 4.66
N GLN A 101 -3.23 -9.97 3.56
CA GLN A 101 -2.77 -10.55 2.30
C GLN A 101 -1.45 -9.93 1.87
N ILE A 102 -0.52 -10.78 1.44
CA ILE A 102 0.71 -10.35 0.77
C ILE A 102 0.37 -10.10 -0.69
N SER A 103 0.30 -8.84 -1.08
CA SER A 103 -0.14 -8.46 -2.43
C SER A 103 0.93 -8.63 -3.49
N PHE A 104 2.21 -8.52 -3.10
CA PHE A 104 3.33 -8.97 -3.91
C PHE A 104 4.55 -9.17 -3.02
N GLN A 105 5.39 -10.12 -3.41
CA GLN A 105 6.78 -10.20 -2.97
C GLN A 105 7.63 -9.85 -4.18
N THR A 106 8.61 -8.95 -4.04
CA THR A 106 9.51 -8.65 -5.15
C THR A 106 10.38 -9.88 -5.43
N VAL A 107 9.93 -10.76 -6.31
CA VAL A 107 10.84 -11.67 -7.00
C VAL A 107 11.55 -10.80 -8.01
N GLN A 108 12.86 -10.64 -7.85
CA GLN A 108 13.70 -9.76 -8.66
C GLN A 108 13.64 -10.14 -10.15
N TYR A 109 12.63 -9.65 -10.87
CA TYR A 109 12.57 -9.68 -12.33
C TYR A 109 12.68 -8.25 -12.85
N TYR A 110 13.83 -7.65 -12.62
CA TYR A 110 14.28 -6.53 -13.43
C TYR A 110 15.20 -7.08 -14.51
N SER A 111 14.89 -6.79 -15.77
CA SER A 111 15.67 -7.16 -16.95
C SER A 111 17.07 -6.49 -17.00
N SER A 112 17.49 -5.81 -15.93
CA SER A 112 18.84 -5.26 -15.75
C SER A 112 19.25 -5.38 -14.27
N PRO A 113 20.27 -6.20 -13.94
CA PRO A 113 20.70 -6.44 -12.55
C PRO A 113 21.34 -5.25 -11.83
N SER A 114 21.52 -4.10 -12.50
CA SER A 114 22.50 -3.08 -12.09
C SER A 114 21.91 -1.87 -11.33
N VAL A 115 20.59 -1.75 -11.17
CA VAL A 115 19.97 -0.59 -10.50
C VAL A 115 18.98 -1.04 -9.44
N ILE A 116 19.40 -0.96 -8.17
CA ILE A 116 18.47 -1.04 -7.04
C ILE A 116 17.63 0.24 -7.08
N THR A 117 16.40 0.13 -7.58
CA THR A 117 15.49 1.28 -7.63
C THR A 117 14.93 1.51 -6.23
N THR A 118 15.18 2.69 -5.69
CA THR A 118 14.58 3.18 -4.44
C THR A 118 13.59 4.28 -4.76
N PHE A 119 12.52 4.34 -3.99
CA PHE A 119 11.47 5.34 -4.15
C PHE A 119 11.18 5.99 -2.81
N CYS A 120 10.85 7.27 -2.81
CA CYS A 120 10.33 7.96 -1.62
C CYS A 120 8.81 8.13 -1.70
N HIS A 121 8.22 8.05 -2.89
CA HIS A 121 6.78 8.15 -3.09
C HIS A 121 6.23 6.81 -3.59
N PHE A 122 5.17 6.33 -2.96
CA PHE A 122 4.41 5.16 -3.39
C PHE A 122 2.94 5.52 -3.49
N CYS A 123 2.27 4.99 -4.52
CA CYS A 123 0.84 5.16 -4.72
C CYS A 123 0.19 3.80 -4.94
N ILE A 124 -0.74 3.44 -4.06
CA ILE A 124 -1.61 2.28 -4.20
C ILE A 124 -2.88 2.77 -4.89
N ARG A 125 -3.09 2.31 -6.13
CA ARG A 125 -4.30 2.57 -6.91
C ARG A 125 -5.27 1.42 -6.72
N LEU A 126 -6.52 1.75 -6.44
CA LEU A 126 -7.62 0.81 -6.25
C LEU A 126 -8.59 0.98 -7.42
N ASP A 127 -9.00 -0.12 -8.05
CA ASP A 127 -10.00 -0.07 -9.12
C ASP A 127 -11.43 0.05 -8.58
N LYS A 128 -12.39 0.12 -9.53
CA LYS A 128 -13.82 0.15 -9.22
C LYS A 128 -14.25 -1.13 -8.51
N CYS A 129 -14.35 -1.07 -7.19
CA CYS A 129 -15.28 -1.91 -6.47
C CYS A 129 -16.70 -1.41 -6.76
N MET A 130 -17.57 -2.31 -7.20
CA MET A 130 -19.02 -2.08 -7.11
C MET A 130 -19.30 -1.91 -5.61
N TYR A 131 -19.82 -0.75 -5.21
CA TYR A 131 -19.97 -0.27 -3.82
C TYR A 131 -18.68 0.25 -3.17
N ILE A 132 -18.73 1.53 -2.84
CA ILE A 132 -17.54 2.33 -2.62
C ILE A 132 -17.22 2.46 -1.14
N VAL A 133 -16.62 1.40 -0.62
CA VAL A 133 -15.93 1.39 0.66
C VAL A 133 -14.75 0.44 0.48
N THR A 134 -13.59 0.93 0.02
CA THR A 134 -12.37 0.17 0.21
C THR A 134 -12.00 0.30 1.66
N ILE A 135 -12.17 -0.78 2.41
CA ILE A 135 -11.69 -0.87 3.77
C ILE A 135 -10.21 -1.23 3.71
N PHE A 136 -9.39 -0.44 4.40
CA PHE A 136 -7.96 -0.71 4.56
C PHE A 136 -7.60 -0.58 6.03
N SER A 137 -7.29 -1.70 6.69
CA SER A 137 -6.97 -1.74 8.12
C SER A 137 -5.46 -1.76 8.41
N GLN A 138 -4.67 -2.29 7.48
CA GLN A 138 -3.22 -2.40 7.68
C GLN A 138 -2.45 -2.23 6.37
N ILE A 139 -1.38 -1.43 6.41
CA ILE A 139 -0.35 -1.37 5.37
C ILE A 139 1.00 -1.66 5.97
N GLU A 140 1.71 -2.60 5.37
CA GLU A 140 3.15 -2.72 5.62
C GLU A 140 3.88 -2.74 4.30
N LEU A 141 4.82 -1.81 4.14
CA LEU A 141 5.86 -1.93 3.14
C LEU A 141 7.10 -2.44 3.85
N LEU A 142 7.61 -3.60 3.47
CA LEU A 142 8.70 -4.23 4.22
C LEU A 142 10.01 -4.19 3.44
N HIS A 143 11.13 -4.19 4.16
CA HIS A 143 12.45 -4.49 3.63
C HIS A 143 12.92 -5.86 4.11
N SER A 144 13.37 -6.71 3.19
CA SER A 144 14.07 -7.95 3.52
C SER A 144 15.57 -7.67 3.66
N GLN A 145 16.09 -7.82 4.88
CA GLN A 145 17.52 -8.05 5.09
C GLN A 145 17.83 -9.39 4.42
N LEU A 146 18.41 -9.37 3.22
CA LEU A 146 18.98 -10.57 2.60
C LEU A 146 20.05 -11.08 3.56
N THR A 147 19.74 -12.12 4.32
CA THR A 147 20.75 -12.91 5.01
C THR A 147 21.64 -13.48 3.92
N LEU A 148 22.81 -12.88 3.72
CA LEU A 148 23.91 -13.51 3.01
C LEU A 148 24.29 -14.77 3.80
N LEU A 149 23.65 -15.89 3.49
CA LEU A 149 24.23 -17.20 3.77
C LEU A 149 25.36 -17.39 2.77
N VAL A 150 26.50 -16.76 3.08
CA VAL A 150 27.80 -17.24 2.61
C VAL A 150 28.27 -18.19 3.70
N GLN A 151 28.13 -19.49 3.44
CA GLN A 151 28.97 -20.52 4.05
C GLN A 151 29.91 -21.07 2.98
#